data_AF-X1D6J5-F1
#
_entry.id   AF-X1D6J5-F1
#
_cell.length_a   1.000
_cell.length_b   1.000
_cell.length_c   1.000
_cell.angle_alpha   90.00
_cell.angle_beta   90.00
_cell.angle_gamma   90.00
#
_symmetry.space_group_name_H-M   'P 1'
#
loop_
_entity.id
_entity.type
_entity.pdbx_description
1 polymer ?
#
loop_
_entity_poly.entity_id
_entity_poly.type
_entity_poly.pdbx_seq_one_letter_code
_entity_poly.pdbx_strand_id
1 'polypeptide(L)'
;TAVANMKIMEDRLLQNDRYVHRFATHLDQLQPGTDYSYQVGSEQGLWSATASFQTESAADDSFSFIWFGDTHKSKLWGDLIQHSFQKFPDVAFYSIAGDLVSTGLNRDDWDQLIHVSGPIFQYKPLMPVPGNHDSQDGLGAWMYQEIFSLPENGPEKVSPELSYSFNYKNALFLMIDVTSPIELQSRWIEEQLSSSQAKWKFAIFHFPPYNYEEDYSEIRKEWCTLFDTYHVDMVMSGHTHYYMRSKPIFNEQV
;
A
#
# COMPACT_ATOMS: atom_id res chain seq x y z
N THR A 1 2.68 21.12 -17.04
CA THR A 1 1.28 20.66 -16.88
C THR A 1 1.20 19.24 -17.38
N ALA A 2 0.72 18.32 -16.55
CA ALA A 2 0.48 16.94 -16.96
C ALA A 2 -1.02 16.75 -17.22
N VAL A 3 -1.37 15.98 -18.24
CA VAL A 3 -2.77 15.65 -18.55
C VAL A 3 -3.13 14.37 -17.83
N ALA A 4 -4.27 14.35 -17.16
CA ALA A 4 -4.78 13.15 -16.50
C ALA A 4 -5.58 12.28 -17.46
N ASN A 5 -5.39 10.97 -17.36
CA ASN A 5 -6.25 9.97 -17.98
C ASN A 5 -7.51 9.80 -17.14
N MET A 6 -8.66 9.69 -17.81
CA MET A 6 -9.94 9.46 -17.18
C MET A 6 -10.37 8.01 -17.35
N LYS A 7 -10.85 7.39 -16.26
CA LYS A 7 -11.51 6.09 -16.25
C LYS A 7 -12.86 6.22 -15.54
N ILE A 8 -13.88 5.54 -16.06
CA ILE A 8 -15.18 5.45 -15.39
C ILE A 8 -15.15 4.26 -14.45
N MET A 9 -15.28 4.50 -13.15
CA MET A 9 -15.53 3.49 -12.13
C MET A 9 -17.03 3.24 -12.03
N GLU A 10 -17.43 1.98 -11.95
CA GLU A 10 -18.83 1.56 -11.81
C GLU A 10 -19.01 0.74 -10.54
N ASP A 11 -19.79 1.24 -9.59
CA ASP A 11 -20.28 0.45 -8.46
C ASP A 11 -21.68 -0.10 -8.77
N ARG A 12 -21.72 -1.39 -9.10
CA ARG A 12 -22.98 -2.07 -9.48
C ARG A 12 -23.93 -2.27 -8.31
N LEU A 13 -23.45 -2.17 -7.08
CA LEU A 13 -24.23 -2.35 -5.85
C LEU A 13 -24.85 -1.02 -5.37
N LEU A 14 -24.30 0.11 -5.82
CA LEU A 14 -24.78 1.44 -5.47
C LEU A 14 -25.88 1.94 -6.42
N GLN A 15 -27.06 2.29 -5.87
CA GLN A 15 -28.24 2.62 -6.69
C GLN A 15 -28.30 4.08 -7.15
N ASN A 16 -27.84 5.03 -6.34
CA ASN A 16 -28.10 6.47 -6.58
C ASN A 16 -27.05 7.15 -7.46
N ASP A 17 -25.78 6.75 -7.37
CA ASP A 17 -24.66 7.34 -8.10
C ASP A 17 -23.64 6.28 -8.50
N ARG A 18 -24.06 5.37 -9.38
CA ARG A 18 -23.28 4.18 -9.78
C ARG A 18 -21.94 4.50 -10.47
N TYR A 19 -21.77 5.67 -11.06
CA TYR A 19 -20.60 5.99 -11.88
C TYR A 19 -19.79 7.16 -11.31
N VAL A 20 -18.48 6.98 -11.20
CA VAL A 20 -17.54 8.06 -10.85
C VAL A 20 -16.44 8.14 -11.88
N HIS A 21 -16.08 9.36 -12.28
CA HIS A 21 -14.90 9.58 -13.11
C HIS A 21 -13.66 9.66 -12.22
N ARG A 22 -12.77 8.67 -12.38
CA ARG A 22 -11.44 8.67 -11.79
C ARG A 22 -10.45 9.31 -12.75
N PHE A 23 -9.60 10.19 -12.23
CA PHE A 23 -8.54 10.84 -13.01
C PHE A 23 -7.19 10.52 -12.38
N ALA A 24 -6.22 10.11 -13.20
CA ALA A 24 -4.86 9.85 -12.76
C ALA A 24 -3.83 10.34 -13.78
N THR A 25 -2.68 10.80 -13.31
CA THR A 25 -1.57 11.22 -14.16
C THR A 25 -0.25 10.76 -13.55
N HIS A 26 0.70 10.41 -14.42
CA HIS A 26 2.06 10.07 -14.01
C HIS A 26 2.95 11.30 -14.14
N LEU A 27 3.63 11.65 -13.06
CA LEU A 27 4.61 12.73 -13.05
C LEU A 27 6.01 12.11 -13.11
N ASP A 28 6.73 12.36 -14.20
CA ASP A 28 8.09 11.87 -14.41
C ASP A 28 9.12 13.02 -14.37
N GLN A 29 10.40 12.64 -14.47
CA GLN A 29 11.54 13.58 -14.54
C GLN A 29 11.61 14.58 -13.38
N LEU A 30 11.04 14.20 -12.23
CA LEU A 30 11.09 15.01 -11.01
C LEU A 30 12.52 15.04 -10.45
N GLN A 31 12.92 16.21 -9.96
CA GLN A 31 14.22 16.38 -9.32
C GLN A 31 14.18 15.74 -7.92
N PRO A 32 15.21 14.99 -7.51
CA PRO A 32 15.30 14.44 -6.16
C PRO A 32 15.29 15.55 -5.07
N GLY A 33 14.72 15.24 -3.90
CA GLY A 33 14.71 16.12 -2.72
C GLY A 33 14.07 17.49 -2.96
N THR A 34 13.09 17.55 -3.86
CA THR A 34 12.49 18.81 -4.31
C THR A 34 11.02 18.88 -3.91
N ASP A 35 10.62 20.03 -3.37
CA ASP A 35 9.22 20.33 -3.07
C ASP A 35 8.49 20.73 -4.36
N TYR A 36 7.44 19.99 -4.69
CA TYR A 36 6.55 20.28 -5.81
C TYR A 36 5.20 20.72 -5.29
N SER A 37 4.68 21.83 -5.81
CA SER A 37 3.29 22.27 -5.60
C SER A 37 2.43 21.86 -6.78
N TYR A 38 1.18 21.46 -6.53
CA TYR A 38 0.25 21.07 -7.58
C TYR A 38 -1.19 21.48 -7.27
N GLN A 39 -2.00 21.55 -8.32
CA GLN A 39 -3.45 21.71 -8.27
C GLN A 39 -4.08 20.73 -9.26
N VAL A 40 -5.27 20.24 -8.93
CA VAL A 40 -6.07 19.38 -9.80
C VAL A 40 -7.32 20.14 -10.22
N GLY A 41 -7.61 20.15 -11.51
CA GLY A 41 -8.75 20.87 -12.07
C GLY A 41 -8.91 20.58 -13.55
N SER A 42 -9.86 21.25 -14.18
CA SER A 42 -10.05 21.23 -15.63
C SER A 42 -10.15 22.65 -16.17
N GLU A 43 -9.85 22.84 -17.46
CA GLU A 43 -9.90 24.16 -18.09
C GLU A 43 -11.29 24.81 -18.02
N GLN A 44 -12.34 23.99 -18.05
CA GLN A 44 -13.73 24.45 -17.94
C GLN A 44 -14.28 24.40 -16.50
N GLY A 45 -13.47 23.96 -15.53
CA GLY A 45 -13.91 23.64 -14.17
C GLY A 45 -13.20 24.44 -13.07
N LEU A 46 -13.46 24.02 -11.84
CA LEU A 46 -12.79 24.56 -10.66
C LEU A 46 -11.43 23.88 -10.47
N TRP A 47 -10.48 24.65 -9.97
CA TRP A 47 -9.19 24.15 -9.50
C TRP A 47 -9.25 23.88 -8.00
N SER A 48 -8.59 22.82 -7.56
CA SER A 48 -8.41 22.51 -6.14
C SER A 48 -7.59 23.60 -5.44
N ALA A 49 -7.61 23.58 -4.10
CA ALA A 49 -6.55 24.24 -3.33
C ALA A 49 -5.17 23.69 -3.74
N THR A 50 -4.13 24.51 -3.59
CA THR A 50 -2.74 24.08 -3.80
C THR A 50 -2.36 23.06 -2.73
N ALA A 51 -1.87 21.92 -3.16
CA ALA A 51 -1.22 20.91 -2.33
C ALA A 51 0.25 20.79 -2.73
N SER A 52 1.03 20.03 -1.97
CA SER A 52 2.45 19.84 -2.25
C SER A 52 2.97 18.51 -1.77
N PHE A 53 3.99 17.98 -2.42
CA PHE A 53 4.73 16.80 -1.97
C PHE A 53 6.23 17.02 -2.19
N GLN A 54 7.04 16.26 -1.46
CA GLN A 54 8.49 16.26 -1.61
C GLN A 54 8.94 14.93 -2.22
N THR A 55 9.79 14.99 -3.24
CA THR A 55 10.41 13.79 -3.81
C THR A 55 11.50 13.24 -2.90
N GLU A 56 11.78 11.95 -3.04
CA GLU A 56 12.91 11.30 -2.37
C GLU A 56 14.22 12.07 -2.61
N SER A 57 14.95 12.35 -1.53
CA SER A 57 16.29 12.96 -1.59
C SER A 57 17.33 11.95 -2.07
N ALA A 58 18.21 12.37 -2.98
CA ALA A 58 19.38 11.59 -3.42
C ALA A 58 20.51 11.54 -2.38
N ALA A 59 20.38 12.27 -1.26
CA ALA A 59 21.32 12.19 -0.16
C ALA A 59 21.21 10.84 0.58
N ASP A 60 22.34 10.35 1.07
CA ASP A 60 22.42 9.20 1.97
C ASP A 60 22.05 9.61 3.42
N ASP A 61 20.83 10.12 3.58
CA ASP A 61 20.22 10.46 4.87
C ASP A 61 19.15 9.43 5.29
N SER A 62 18.72 9.50 6.54
CA SER A 62 17.71 8.60 7.08
C SER A 62 16.30 8.98 6.64
N PHE A 63 15.42 8.00 6.55
CA PHE A 63 13.98 8.23 6.37
C PHE A 63 13.17 7.52 7.46
N SER A 64 11.89 7.89 7.55
CA SER A 64 10.90 7.19 8.36
C SER A 64 9.63 6.99 7.55
N PHE A 65 8.86 5.96 7.89
CA PHE A 65 7.53 5.69 7.34
C PHE A 65 6.65 5.16 8.47
N ILE A 66 5.33 5.21 8.27
CA ILE A 66 4.36 4.67 9.24
C ILE A 66 3.56 3.57 8.56
N TRP A 67 3.44 2.43 9.23
CA TRP A 67 2.57 1.34 8.80
C TRP A 67 1.37 1.23 9.75
N PHE A 68 0.23 0.85 9.17
CA PHE A 68 -0.98 0.44 9.88
C PHE A 68 -1.40 -0.95 9.37
N GLY A 69 -2.29 -1.61 10.11
CA GLY A 69 -3.09 -2.74 9.63
C GLY A 69 -4.55 -2.52 10.05
N ASP A 70 -5.48 -3.10 9.30
CA ASP A 70 -6.88 -3.27 9.74
C ASP A 70 -7.58 -1.94 10.08
N THR A 71 -7.42 -0.95 9.21
CA THR A 71 -7.92 0.40 9.46
C THR A 71 -9.44 0.46 9.32
N HIS A 72 -10.02 -0.41 8.48
CA HIS A 72 -11.45 -0.55 8.23
C HIS A 72 -12.17 0.80 8.16
N LYS A 73 -11.63 1.76 7.37
CA LYS A 73 -12.18 3.14 7.19
C LYS A 73 -12.59 3.83 8.50
N SER A 74 -12.01 3.43 9.62
CA SER A 74 -12.46 3.81 10.94
C SER A 74 -12.15 5.27 11.23
N LYS A 75 -13.10 5.98 11.85
CA LYS A 75 -12.85 7.35 12.33
C LYS A 75 -11.68 7.37 13.33
N LEU A 76 -11.53 6.34 14.16
CA LEU A 76 -10.42 6.27 15.12
C LEU A 76 -9.07 6.22 14.41
N TRP A 77 -8.97 5.46 13.32
CA TRP A 77 -7.79 5.47 12.47
C TRP A 77 -7.60 6.83 11.79
N GLY A 78 -8.67 7.43 11.26
CA GLY A 78 -8.64 8.78 10.69
C GLY A 78 -8.09 9.84 11.65
N ASP A 79 -8.51 9.80 12.91
CA ASP A 79 -7.97 10.66 13.96
C ASP A 79 -6.49 10.32 14.23
N LEU A 80 -6.12 9.04 14.25
CA LEU A 80 -4.73 8.58 14.48
C LEU A 80 -3.77 9.05 13.39
N ILE A 81 -4.12 8.89 12.10
CA ILE A 81 -3.26 9.28 10.98
C ILE A 81 -3.08 10.81 10.93
N GLN A 82 -4.12 11.58 11.28
CA GLN A 82 -4.01 13.04 11.39
C GLN A 82 -3.08 13.46 12.53
N HIS A 83 -3.17 12.82 13.69
CA HIS A 83 -2.22 13.06 14.78
C HIS A 83 -0.80 12.65 14.40
N SER A 84 -0.61 11.53 13.68
CA SER A 84 0.72 11.12 13.25
C SER A 84 1.32 12.09 12.23
N PHE A 85 0.50 12.63 11.31
CA PHE A 85 0.95 13.63 10.34
C PHE A 85 1.41 14.93 11.02
N GLN A 86 0.70 15.38 12.05
CA GLN A 86 1.11 16.55 12.83
C GLN A 86 2.39 16.29 13.65
N LYS A 87 2.51 15.10 14.23
CA LYS A 87 3.62 14.74 15.12
C LYS A 87 4.90 14.35 14.36
N PHE A 88 4.76 13.76 13.19
CA PHE A 88 5.84 13.23 12.37
C PHE A 88 5.68 13.70 10.91
N PRO A 89 5.79 15.02 10.64
CA PRO A 89 5.58 15.58 9.30
C PRO A 89 6.61 15.08 8.27
N ASP A 90 7.78 14.61 8.73
CA ASP A 90 8.90 14.18 7.89
C ASP A 90 8.81 12.71 7.45
N VAL A 91 7.74 11.97 7.81
CA VAL A 91 7.55 10.61 7.28
C VAL A 91 7.46 10.66 5.76
N ALA A 92 8.15 9.76 5.08
CA ALA A 92 8.21 9.73 3.63
C ALA A 92 6.88 9.32 3.01
N PHE A 93 6.25 8.30 3.59
CA PHE A 93 4.98 7.73 3.13
C PHE A 93 4.28 6.99 4.29
N TYR A 94 3.02 6.64 4.03
CA TYR A 94 2.23 5.75 4.87
C TYR A 94 2.02 4.41 4.18
N SER A 95 1.82 3.35 4.95
CA SER A 95 1.43 2.03 4.44
C SER A 95 0.28 1.45 5.26
N ILE A 96 -0.60 0.68 4.61
CA ILE A 96 -1.64 -0.11 5.27
C ILE A 96 -1.51 -1.55 4.79
N ALA A 97 -1.28 -2.46 5.72
CA ALA A 97 -1.09 -3.88 5.47
C ALA A 97 -2.44 -4.64 5.40
N GLY A 98 -3.27 -4.26 4.44
CA GLY A 98 -4.59 -4.86 4.20
C GLY A 98 -5.69 -4.40 5.15
N ASP A 99 -6.91 -4.75 4.78
CA ASP A 99 -8.17 -4.38 5.43
C ASP A 99 -8.28 -2.87 5.61
N LEU A 100 -8.08 -2.18 4.50
CA LEU A 100 -8.23 -0.73 4.40
C LEU A 100 -9.68 -0.33 4.70
N VAL A 101 -10.62 -1.12 4.18
CA VAL A 101 -12.05 -0.92 4.37
C VAL A 101 -12.72 -2.12 5.05
N SER A 102 -13.99 -1.99 5.42
CA SER A 102 -14.75 -3.10 6.02
C SER A 102 -15.32 -4.05 4.97
N THR A 103 -15.59 -3.54 3.78
CA THR A 103 -15.90 -4.33 2.60
C THR A 103 -15.38 -3.62 1.35
N GLY A 104 -14.56 -4.32 0.57
CA GLY A 104 -14.01 -3.83 -0.68
C GLY A 104 -15.05 -3.74 -1.80
N LEU A 105 -16.26 -4.27 -1.59
CA LEU A 105 -17.30 -4.40 -2.60
C LEU A 105 -18.08 -3.11 -2.85
N ASN A 106 -18.12 -2.20 -1.88
CA ASN A 106 -18.95 -0.99 -1.93
C ASN A 106 -18.08 0.25 -2.03
N ARG A 107 -18.39 1.18 -2.95
CA ARG A 107 -17.60 2.41 -3.11
C ARG A 107 -17.68 3.31 -1.87
N ASP A 108 -18.82 3.33 -1.19
CA ASP A 108 -19.01 4.14 0.03
C ASP A 108 -17.97 3.84 1.11
N ASP A 109 -17.50 2.58 1.19
CA ASP A 109 -16.45 2.18 2.12
C ASP A 109 -15.13 2.90 1.84
N TRP A 110 -14.79 3.00 0.56
CA TRP A 110 -13.58 3.64 0.09
C TRP A 110 -13.67 5.16 0.09
N ASP A 111 -14.82 5.71 -0.30
CA ASP A 111 -15.11 7.14 -0.17
C ASP A 111 -14.97 7.56 1.31
N GLN A 112 -15.44 6.73 2.24
CA GLN A 112 -15.24 6.95 3.67
C GLN A 112 -13.78 6.84 4.10
N LEU A 113 -12.99 5.89 3.58
CA LEU A 113 -11.55 5.80 3.86
C LEU A 113 -10.82 7.09 3.46
N ILE A 114 -11.08 7.59 2.24
CA ILE A 114 -10.50 8.85 1.76
C ILE A 114 -11.00 10.04 2.58
N HIS A 115 -12.26 10.03 3.01
CA HIS A 115 -12.81 11.07 3.86
C HIS A 115 -12.12 11.12 5.23
N VAL A 116 -11.96 9.99 5.91
CA VAL A 116 -11.40 9.96 7.28
C VAL A 116 -9.88 10.16 7.30
N SER A 117 -9.16 9.87 6.20
CA SER A 117 -7.74 10.17 6.09
C SER A 117 -7.45 11.68 5.99
N GLY A 118 -8.48 12.49 5.70
CA GLY A 118 -8.36 13.93 5.55
C GLY A 118 -7.43 14.29 4.38
N PRO A 119 -6.69 15.41 4.46
CA PRO A 119 -5.89 15.87 3.33
C PRO A 119 -4.54 15.15 3.20
N ILE A 120 -4.24 14.16 4.05
CA ILE A 120 -2.89 13.59 4.21
C ILE A 120 -2.36 13.02 2.89
N PHE A 121 -3.19 12.32 2.13
CA PHE A 121 -2.79 11.72 0.84
C PHE A 121 -2.54 12.75 -0.27
N GLN A 122 -2.85 14.03 -0.03
CA GLN A 122 -2.43 15.13 -0.90
C GLN A 122 -0.97 15.55 -0.66
N TYR A 123 -0.39 15.15 0.47
CA TYR A 123 0.96 15.53 0.88
C TYR A 123 1.93 14.35 0.99
N LYS A 124 1.41 13.16 1.30
CA LYS A 124 2.21 11.95 1.54
C LYS A 124 1.61 10.77 0.76
N PRO A 125 2.43 10.00 0.03
CA PRO A 125 1.97 8.78 -0.62
C PRO A 125 1.41 7.77 0.39
N LEU A 126 0.38 7.04 -0.02
CA LEU A 126 -0.04 5.80 0.62
C LEU A 126 0.44 4.63 -0.24
N MET A 127 1.11 3.67 0.38
CA MET A 127 1.63 2.45 -0.22
C MET A 127 0.94 1.24 0.44
N PRO A 128 -0.28 0.86 0.00
CA PRO A 128 -1.05 -0.21 0.63
C PRO A 128 -0.84 -1.56 -0.04
N VAL A 129 -1.37 -2.60 0.59
CA VAL A 129 -1.67 -3.91 0.00
C VAL A 129 -3.11 -4.27 0.35
N PRO A 130 -3.83 -5.08 -0.44
CA PRO A 130 -5.17 -5.53 -0.09
C PRO A 130 -5.13 -6.58 1.05
N GLY A 131 -6.19 -6.59 1.86
CA GLY A 131 -6.54 -7.68 2.78
C GLY A 131 -7.80 -8.43 2.33
N ASN A 132 -8.27 -9.39 3.14
CA ASN A 132 -9.45 -10.19 2.76
C ASN A 132 -10.75 -9.40 2.81
N HIS A 133 -10.84 -8.33 3.59
CA HIS A 133 -11.99 -7.42 3.51
C HIS A 133 -11.96 -6.57 2.26
N ASP A 134 -10.78 -6.25 1.71
CA ASP A 134 -10.64 -5.52 0.44
C ASP A 134 -10.90 -6.43 -0.79
N SER A 135 -10.60 -7.73 -0.66
CA SER A 135 -10.75 -8.79 -1.69
C SER A 135 -11.80 -9.82 -1.27
N GLN A 136 -13.06 -9.38 -1.14
CA GLN A 136 -14.11 -10.16 -0.48
C GLN A 136 -14.88 -11.10 -1.44
N ASP A 137 -15.46 -12.17 -0.90
CA ASP A 137 -16.39 -13.09 -1.57
C ASP A 137 -15.88 -13.76 -2.86
N GLY A 138 -14.55 -13.82 -3.05
CA GLY A 138 -13.93 -14.35 -4.27
C GLY A 138 -14.14 -13.46 -5.50
N LEU A 139 -14.58 -12.21 -5.30
CA LEU A 139 -14.78 -11.23 -6.38
C LEU A 139 -13.50 -10.43 -6.69
N GLY A 140 -12.45 -10.60 -5.89
CA GLY A 140 -11.18 -9.90 -6.00
C GLY A 140 -11.24 -8.46 -5.51
N ALA A 141 -10.06 -7.84 -5.39
CA ALA A 141 -9.89 -6.47 -4.91
C ALA A 141 -10.11 -5.41 -6.01
N TRP A 142 -11.17 -5.56 -6.82
CA TRP A 142 -11.34 -4.71 -8.01
C TRP A 142 -11.44 -3.22 -7.65
N MET A 143 -12.16 -2.85 -6.59
CA MET A 143 -12.32 -1.44 -6.21
C MET A 143 -11.00 -0.85 -5.69
N TYR A 144 -10.19 -1.65 -4.97
CA TYR A 144 -8.84 -1.26 -4.58
C TYR A 144 -8.01 -0.84 -5.81
N GLN A 145 -8.04 -1.64 -6.88
CA GLN A 145 -7.34 -1.35 -8.13
C GLN A 145 -7.95 -0.16 -8.88
N GLU A 146 -9.26 0.07 -8.74
CA GLU A 146 -9.89 1.26 -9.31
C GLU A 146 -9.50 2.54 -8.56
N ILE A 147 -9.19 2.47 -7.26
CA ILE A 147 -8.92 3.67 -6.46
C ILE A 147 -7.44 4.05 -6.51
N PHE A 148 -6.55 3.10 -6.30
CA PHE A 148 -5.14 3.38 -6.19
C PHE A 148 -4.44 3.46 -7.56
N SER A 149 -3.30 4.15 -7.58
CA SER A 149 -2.34 4.09 -8.69
C SER A 149 -0.99 3.73 -8.11
N LEU A 150 -0.63 2.46 -8.24
CA LEU A 150 0.54 1.84 -7.62
C LEU A 150 1.47 1.31 -8.72
N PRO A 151 2.70 0.91 -8.39
CA PRO A 151 3.58 0.30 -9.37
C PRO A 151 2.97 -0.99 -9.96
N GLU A 152 3.10 -1.15 -11.28
CA GLU A 152 2.60 -2.32 -12.03
C GLU A 152 3.71 -3.37 -12.26
N ASN A 153 4.74 -3.41 -11.40
CA ASN A 153 5.92 -4.27 -11.53
C ASN A 153 5.80 -5.61 -10.76
N GLY A 154 4.58 -6.07 -10.54
CA GLY A 154 4.24 -7.30 -9.82
C GLY A 154 4.45 -8.60 -10.59
N PRO A 155 4.03 -9.74 -10.01
CA PRO A 155 4.05 -11.03 -10.68
C PRO A 155 3.10 -11.06 -11.89
N GLU A 156 3.54 -11.63 -13.01
CA GLU A 156 2.78 -11.65 -14.29
C GLU A 156 1.36 -12.26 -14.18
N LYS A 157 1.18 -13.22 -13.27
CA LYS A 157 -0.08 -13.95 -13.08
C LYS A 157 -0.97 -13.40 -11.96
N VAL A 158 -0.57 -12.29 -11.35
CA VAL A 158 -1.37 -11.54 -10.39
C VAL A 158 -1.79 -10.23 -11.07
N SER A 159 -2.99 -9.74 -10.78
CA SER A 159 -3.44 -8.50 -11.37
C SER A 159 -2.48 -7.35 -11.00
N PRO A 160 -2.23 -6.39 -11.91
CA PRO A 160 -1.36 -5.25 -11.62
C PRO A 160 -1.80 -4.50 -10.35
N GLU A 161 -0.85 -3.85 -9.69
CA GLU A 161 -1.05 -2.98 -8.51
C GLU A 161 -1.41 -3.71 -7.20
N LEU A 162 -1.71 -5.02 -7.24
CA LEU A 162 -1.99 -5.82 -6.04
C LEU A 162 -0.71 -6.21 -5.30
N SER A 163 0.28 -6.71 -6.04
CA SER A 163 1.64 -6.97 -5.56
C SER A 163 2.62 -6.15 -6.37
N TYR A 164 3.58 -5.52 -5.70
CA TYR A 164 4.54 -4.63 -6.33
C TYR A 164 5.76 -4.40 -5.43
N SER A 165 6.81 -3.84 -6.01
CA SER A 165 8.01 -3.48 -5.24
C SER A 165 8.46 -2.07 -5.55
N PHE A 166 9.09 -1.43 -4.58
CA PHE A 166 9.78 -0.17 -4.80
C PHE A 166 11.00 -0.07 -3.90
N ASN A 167 11.98 0.70 -4.35
CA ASN A 167 13.06 1.14 -3.47
C ASN A 167 12.72 2.54 -2.98
N TYR A 168 12.99 2.77 -1.70
CA TYR A 168 13.08 4.11 -1.13
C TYR A 168 14.42 4.20 -0.42
N LYS A 169 15.32 5.02 -0.94
CA LYS A 169 16.72 5.10 -0.53
C LYS A 169 17.40 3.73 -0.60
N ASN A 170 17.98 3.28 0.51
CA ASN A 170 18.68 2.01 0.63
C ASN A 170 17.78 0.86 1.11
N ALA A 171 16.46 1.02 1.02
CA ALA A 171 15.48 0.01 1.43
C ALA A 171 14.62 -0.47 0.26
N LEU A 172 14.51 -1.79 0.12
CA LEU A 172 13.53 -2.47 -0.74
C LEU A 172 12.26 -2.71 0.07
N PHE A 173 11.11 -2.34 -0.50
CA PHE A 173 9.79 -2.68 0.00
C PHE A 173 9.13 -3.67 -0.97
N LEU A 174 8.80 -4.85 -0.45
CA LEU A 174 7.96 -5.85 -1.12
C LEU A 174 6.55 -5.73 -0.59
N MET A 175 5.64 -5.28 -1.44
CA MET A 175 4.22 -5.13 -1.16
C MET A 175 3.53 -6.33 -1.81
N ILE A 176 2.97 -7.23 -1.01
CA ILE A 176 2.46 -8.52 -1.50
C ILE A 176 0.98 -8.65 -1.16
N ASP A 177 0.14 -8.82 -2.18
CA ASP A 177 -1.24 -9.27 -2.06
C ASP A 177 -1.27 -10.74 -1.67
N VAL A 178 -1.59 -11.00 -0.41
CA VAL A 178 -1.71 -12.36 0.14
C VAL A 178 -3.06 -13.01 -0.16
N THR A 179 -4.01 -12.27 -0.75
CA THR A 179 -5.32 -12.80 -1.16
C THR A 179 -5.25 -13.49 -2.53
N SER A 180 -4.21 -13.19 -3.31
CA SER A 180 -3.86 -13.93 -4.53
C SER A 180 -3.11 -15.24 -4.21
N PRO A 181 -3.18 -16.27 -5.09
CA PRO A 181 -2.51 -17.54 -4.84
C PRO A 181 -1.00 -17.37 -4.58
N ILE A 182 -0.52 -18.00 -3.51
CA ILE A 182 0.85 -17.85 -2.98
C ILE A 182 1.89 -18.27 -4.03
N GLU A 183 1.65 -19.40 -4.68
CA GLU A 183 2.55 -20.02 -5.65
C GLU A 183 2.77 -19.20 -6.92
N LEU A 184 1.84 -18.29 -7.24
CA LEU A 184 1.97 -17.39 -8.39
C LEU A 184 2.97 -16.27 -8.15
N GLN A 185 3.38 -16.06 -6.90
CA GLN A 185 4.15 -14.89 -6.46
C GLN A 185 5.55 -15.26 -5.98
N SER A 186 5.78 -16.49 -5.49
CA SER A 186 7.07 -16.92 -4.91
C SER A 186 8.27 -16.67 -5.83
N ARG A 187 8.13 -16.97 -7.14
CA ARG A 187 9.21 -16.71 -8.11
C ARG A 187 9.52 -15.22 -8.24
N TRP A 188 8.49 -14.38 -8.33
CA TRP A 188 8.68 -12.93 -8.43
C TRP A 188 9.31 -12.38 -7.15
N ILE A 189 8.89 -12.84 -5.97
CA ILE A 189 9.49 -12.49 -4.67
C ILE A 189 10.98 -12.85 -4.66
N GLU A 190 11.34 -14.06 -5.06
CA GLU A 190 12.73 -14.50 -5.17
C GLU A 190 13.54 -13.62 -6.14
N GLU A 191 12.99 -13.29 -7.31
CA GLU A 191 13.63 -12.40 -8.29
C GLU A 191 13.87 -10.99 -7.73
N GLN A 192 12.90 -10.40 -7.00
CA GLN A 192 13.08 -9.09 -6.36
C GLN A 192 14.14 -9.13 -5.25
N LEU A 193 14.13 -10.18 -4.42
CA LEU A 193 15.07 -10.32 -3.30
C LEU A 193 16.50 -10.60 -3.76
N SER A 194 16.66 -11.52 -4.72
CA SER A 194 17.97 -11.96 -5.22
C SER A 194 18.69 -10.89 -6.06
N SER A 195 17.95 -10.04 -6.77
CA SER A 195 18.51 -8.95 -7.57
C SER A 195 18.79 -7.68 -6.77
N SER A 196 18.21 -7.56 -5.56
CA SER A 196 18.30 -6.34 -4.77
C SER A 196 19.67 -6.13 -4.12
N GLN A 197 20.17 -4.91 -4.21
CA GLN A 197 21.35 -4.41 -3.48
C GLN A 197 20.95 -3.54 -2.28
N ALA A 198 19.66 -3.48 -1.94
CA ALA A 198 19.18 -2.70 -0.81
C ALA A 198 19.77 -3.22 0.49
N LYS A 199 20.16 -2.29 1.36
CA LYS A 199 20.67 -2.59 2.70
C LYS A 199 19.57 -3.13 3.60
N TRP A 200 18.39 -2.55 3.49
CA TRP A 200 17.19 -2.99 4.22
C TRP A 200 16.21 -3.64 3.25
N LYS A 201 15.58 -4.74 3.65
CA LYS A 201 14.50 -5.37 2.91
C LYS A 201 13.29 -5.55 3.82
N PHE A 202 12.16 -5.01 3.39
CA PHE A 202 10.90 -5.07 4.09
C PHE A 202 9.87 -5.83 3.26
N ALA A 203 9.07 -6.67 3.91
CA ALA A 203 7.89 -7.27 3.29
C ALA A 203 6.64 -6.79 4.03
N ILE A 204 5.62 -6.37 3.28
CA ILE A 204 4.34 -5.91 3.80
C ILE A 204 3.23 -6.71 3.12
N PHE A 205 2.47 -7.46 3.90
CA PHE A 205 1.34 -8.26 3.45
C PHE A 205 0.39 -8.58 4.61
N HIS A 206 -0.87 -8.82 4.30
CA HIS A 206 -1.93 -8.78 5.29
C HIS A 206 -1.89 -9.92 6.33
N PHE A 207 -1.76 -11.18 5.92
CA PHE A 207 -1.82 -12.35 6.81
C PHE A 207 -0.47 -12.62 7.49
N PRO A 208 -0.35 -12.49 8.82
CA PRO A 208 0.92 -12.61 9.53
C PRO A 208 1.40 -14.07 9.60
N PRO A 209 2.61 -14.41 9.11
CA PRO A 209 3.10 -15.80 9.10
C PRO A 209 3.19 -16.45 10.47
N TYR A 210 3.45 -15.64 11.50
CA TYR A 210 3.57 -16.02 12.90
C TYR A 210 2.58 -15.22 13.73
N ASN A 211 1.58 -15.89 14.30
CA ASN A 211 0.53 -15.31 15.13
C ASN A 211 -0.03 -16.40 16.10
N TYR A 212 -1.02 -16.05 16.92
CA TYR A 212 -1.62 -16.97 17.92
C TYR A 212 -3.01 -17.52 17.52
N GLU A 213 -3.58 -17.06 16.41
CA GLU A 213 -4.97 -17.33 16.02
C GLU A 213 -5.07 -18.36 14.88
N GLU A 214 -4.23 -18.23 13.84
CA GLU A 214 -4.35 -18.96 12.58
C GLU A 214 -3.00 -19.49 12.09
N ASP A 215 -3.02 -20.67 11.46
CA ASP A 215 -1.83 -21.26 10.86
C ASP A 215 -1.67 -20.90 9.38
N TYR A 216 -0.63 -20.12 9.06
CA TYR A 216 -0.22 -19.82 7.69
C TYR A 216 1.05 -20.58 7.29
N SER A 217 1.01 -21.91 7.40
CA SER A 217 2.16 -22.78 7.09
C SER A 217 2.61 -22.69 5.63
N GLU A 218 1.71 -22.44 4.69
CA GLU A 218 2.06 -22.23 3.29
C GLU A 218 2.88 -20.94 3.09
N ILE A 219 2.49 -19.83 3.74
CA ILE A 219 3.27 -18.58 3.71
C ILE A 219 4.66 -18.81 4.32
N ARG A 220 4.74 -19.53 5.44
CA ARG A 220 6.04 -19.86 6.06
C ARG A 220 6.93 -20.68 5.13
N LYS A 221 6.36 -21.72 4.51
CA LYS A 221 7.07 -22.62 3.59
C LYS A 221 7.56 -21.89 2.33
N GLU A 222 6.68 -21.13 1.70
CA GLU A 222 6.93 -20.55 0.37
C GLU A 222 7.63 -19.19 0.43
N TRP A 223 7.29 -18.33 1.39
CA TRP A 223 7.81 -16.97 1.47
C TRP A 223 8.82 -16.78 2.60
N CYS A 224 8.56 -17.29 3.82
CA CYS A 224 9.54 -17.12 4.91
C CYS A 224 10.86 -17.82 4.62
N THR A 225 10.86 -18.96 3.90
CA THR A 225 12.10 -19.59 3.42
C THR A 225 12.93 -18.65 2.52
N LEU A 226 12.26 -17.89 1.63
CA LEU A 226 12.92 -16.89 0.79
C LEU A 226 13.40 -15.69 1.64
N PHE A 227 12.59 -15.26 2.59
CA PHE A 227 12.93 -14.16 3.51
C PHE A 227 14.18 -14.49 4.34
N ASP A 228 14.28 -15.72 4.84
CA ASP A 228 15.46 -16.23 5.54
C ASP A 228 16.69 -16.30 4.61
N THR A 229 16.50 -16.81 3.39
CA THR A 229 17.58 -16.97 2.39
C THR A 229 18.17 -15.63 1.96
N TYR A 230 17.33 -14.60 1.78
CA TYR A 230 17.74 -13.29 1.28
C TYR A 230 17.83 -12.19 2.34
N HIS A 231 17.73 -12.57 3.62
CA HIS A 231 17.82 -11.68 4.77
C HIS A 231 16.83 -10.51 4.70
N VAL A 232 15.54 -10.81 4.72
CA VAL A 232 14.50 -9.80 4.97
C VAL A 232 14.56 -9.36 6.43
N ASP A 233 14.64 -8.05 6.67
CA ASP A 233 14.89 -7.48 7.99
C ASP A 233 13.62 -7.39 8.84
N MET A 234 12.47 -7.10 8.21
CA MET A 234 11.20 -7.01 8.91
C MET A 234 10.03 -7.32 7.97
N VAL A 235 9.11 -8.14 8.49
CA VAL A 235 7.80 -8.41 7.91
C VAL A 235 6.75 -7.64 8.72
N MET A 236 5.90 -6.88 8.05
CA MET A 236 4.81 -6.10 8.65
C MET A 236 3.47 -6.57 8.09
N SER A 237 2.54 -6.87 8.98
CA SER A 237 1.24 -7.46 8.65
C SER A 237 0.11 -6.85 9.48
N GLY A 238 -1.13 -7.20 9.09
CA GLY A 238 -2.37 -6.88 9.79
C GLY A 238 -3.10 -8.17 10.18
N HIS A 239 -4.40 -8.23 9.85
CA HIS A 239 -5.36 -9.33 10.02
C HIS A 239 -5.68 -9.69 11.47
N THR A 240 -4.63 -9.88 12.28
CA THR A 240 -4.81 -10.20 13.69
C THR A 240 -4.85 -8.92 14.52
N HIS A 241 -5.99 -8.66 15.18
CA HIS A 241 -6.29 -7.39 15.86
C HIS A 241 -5.60 -7.22 17.23
N TYR A 242 -4.28 -7.42 17.25
CA TYR A 242 -3.39 -7.09 18.35
C TYR A 242 -2.03 -6.64 17.84
N TYR A 243 -1.25 -5.96 18.68
CA TYR A 243 0.15 -5.70 18.38
C TYR A 243 1.03 -6.86 18.87
N MET A 244 1.80 -7.44 17.97
CA MET A 244 2.82 -8.45 18.29
C MET A 244 4.12 -8.13 17.55
N ARG A 245 5.25 -8.32 18.25
CA ARG A 245 6.59 -8.24 17.66
C ARG A 245 7.40 -9.41 18.16
N SER A 246 7.85 -10.27 17.26
CA SER A 246 8.76 -11.35 17.59
C SER A 246 10.18 -10.83 17.82
N LYS A 247 11.01 -11.68 18.42
CA LYS A 247 12.46 -11.63 18.21
C LYS A 247 12.76 -12.01 16.74
N PRO A 248 13.99 -11.83 16.23
CA PRO A 248 14.37 -12.38 14.94
C PRO A 248 14.00 -13.87 14.86
N ILE A 249 13.42 -14.29 13.73
CA ILE A 249 13.07 -15.69 13.48
C ILE A 249 13.90 -16.15 12.28
N PHE A 250 14.46 -17.35 12.36
CA PHE A 250 15.17 -18.01 11.27
C PHE A 250 14.83 -19.51 11.31
N ASN A 251 14.40 -20.08 10.19
CA ASN A 251 13.89 -21.46 10.11
C ASN A 251 12.85 -21.76 11.21
N GLU A 252 11.88 -20.86 11.38
CA GLU A 252 10.81 -20.94 12.39
C GLU A 252 11.29 -20.99 13.86
N GLN A 253 12.54 -20.58 14.13
CA GLN A 253 13.13 -20.51 15.47
C GLN A 253 13.59 -19.11 15.85
N VAL A 254 13.49 -18.78 17.13
CA VAL A 254 13.85 -17.49 17.74
C VAL A 254 15.25 -17.49 18.33
#